data_AF-A0A7C6DJD2-F1
#
_entry.id   AF-A0A7C6DJD2-F1
#
_cell.length_a   1.000
_cell.length_b   1.000
_cell.length_c   1.000
_cell.angle_alpha   90.00
_cell.angle_beta   90.00
_cell.angle_gamma   90.00
#
_symmetry.space_group_name_H-M   'P 1'
#
loop_
_entity.id
_entity.type
_entity.pdbx_description
1 polymer ?
#
loop_
_entity_poly.entity_id
_entity_poly.type
_entity_poly.pdbx_seq_one_letter_code
_entity_poly.pdbx_strand_id
1 'polypeptide(L)'
;MPAAPAAVIDTLNSLLEAELNSIFRFLTEGSPYISRATAELRAPLNQMVQANQRRARDLAALIERLGGVPVPPSIQPEEQYLAFLTLKFLLPKLVDAKRLMIQRYENALRAIREVAPAEAIDLLRAHIAEDQQHLRILEKAAADLAARK
;
A
#
# COMPACT_ATOMS: atom_id res chain seq x y z
N MET A 1 8.17 -28.63 -4.82
CA MET A 1 8.37 -28.05 -3.48
C MET A 1 7.12 -28.35 -2.66
N PRO A 2 7.21 -28.62 -1.35
CA PRO A 2 6.01 -28.78 -0.52
C PRO A 2 5.18 -27.49 -0.59
N ALA A 3 3.86 -27.63 -0.72
CA ALA A 3 2.94 -26.49 -0.73
C ALA A 3 3.07 -25.70 0.58
N ALA A 4 3.04 -24.37 0.50
CA ALA A 4 3.07 -23.55 1.70
C ALA A 4 1.84 -23.85 2.59
N PRO A 5 1.94 -23.67 3.92
CA PRO A 5 0.78 -23.81 4.79
C PRO A 5 -0.36 -22.90 4.34
N ALA A 6 -1.60 -23.38 4.37
CA ALA A 6 -2.77 -22.61 3.93
C ALA A 6 -2.87 -21.23 4.63
N ALA A 7 -2.55 -21.17 5.92
CA ALA A 7 -2.51 -19.92 6.69
C ALA A 7 -1.54 -18.87 6.12
N VAL A 8 -0.44 -19.29 5.48
CA VAL A 8 0.51 -18.38 4.80
C VAL A 8 -0.17 -17.80 3.56
N ILE A 9 -0.77 -18.64 2.73
CA ILE A 9 -1.48 -18.22 1.51
C ILE A 9 -2.63 -17.26 1.86
N ASP A 10 -3.45 -17.60 2.86
CA ASP A 10 -4.58 -16.77 3.29
C ASP A 10 -4.11 -15.39 3.79
N THR A 11 -3.00 -15.35 4.52
CA THR A 11 -2.41 -14.11 5.01
C THR A 11 -1.89 -13.26 3.86
N LEU A 12 -1.19 -13.86 2.88
CA LEU A 12 -0.69 -13.15 1.71
C LEU A 12 -1.83 -12.63 0.83
N ASN A 13 -2.89 -13.43 0.65
CA ASN A 13 -4.10 -13.00 -0.06
C ASN A 13 -4.80 -11.82 0.64
N SER A 14 -4.85 -11.83 1.98
CA SER A 14 -5.40 -10.71 2.75
C SER A 14 -4.59 -9.41 2.55
N LEU A 15 -3.26 -9.52 2.41
CA LEU A 15 -2.41 -8.37 2.07
C LEU A 15 -2.60 -7.93 0.61
N LEU A 16 -2.72 -8.87 -0.32
CA LEU A 16 -2.97 -8.58 -1.72
C LEU A 16 -4.28 -7.80 -1.89
N GLU A 17 -5.36 -8.26 -1.25
CA GLU A 17 -6.64 -7.57 -1.22
C GLU A 17 -6.49 -6.14 -0.67
N ALA A 18 -5.72 -5.96 0.41
CA ALA A 18 -5.48 -4.63 0.97
C ALA A 18 -4.72 -3.70 0.00
N GLU A 19 -3.74 -4.20 -0.74
CA GLU A 19 -3.01 -3.40 -1.74
C GLU A 19 -3.90 -3.06 -2.94
N LEU A 20 -4.75 -3.99 -3.39
CA LEU A 20 -5.69 -3.79 -4.49
C LEU A 20 -6.79 -2.78 -4.13
N ASN A 21 -7.16 -2.67 -2.84
CA ASN A 21 -8.14 -1.71 -2.33
C ASN A 21 -7.50 -0.46 -1.71
N SER A 22 -6.21 -0.23 -1.97
CA SER A 22 -5.46 0.89 -1.40
C SER A 22 -5.84 2.22 -2.03
N ILE A 23 -5.93 3.27 -1.20
CA ILE A 23 -6.18 4.65 -1.67
C ILE A 23 -5.17 5.11 -2.74
N PHE A 24 -3.96 4.58 -2.71
CA PHE A 24 -2.91 4.91 -3.68
C PHE A 24 -3.24 4.40 -5.09
N ARG A 25 -3.93 3.26 -5.23
CA ARG A 25 -4.42 2.77 -6.52
C ARG A 25 -5.38 3.79 -7.17
N PHE A 26 -6.17 4.49 -6.37
CA PHE A 26 -7.13 5.47 -6.88
C PHE A 26 -6.49 6.79 -7.32
N LEU A 27 -5.30 7.11 -6.81
CA LEU A 27 -4.57 8.31 -7.25
C LEU A 27 -4.14 8.22 -8.72
N THR A 28 -3.98 7.01 -9.28
CA THR A 28 -3.72 6.81 -10.71
C THR A 28 -4.88 7.25 -11.60
N GLU A 29 -6.11 7.05 -11.14
CA GLU A 29 -7.32 7.27 -11.95
C GLU A 29 -7.93 8.66 -11.74
N GLY A 30 -7.84 9.19 -10.50
CA GLY A 30 -8.50 10.43 -10.12
C GLY A 30 -7.68 11.72 -10.20
N SER A 31 -6.37 11.64 -10.50
CA SER A 31 -5.40 12.77 -10.53
C SER A 31 -5.82 13.96 -9.66
N PRO A 32 -5.58 13.92 -8.33
CA PRO A 32 -6.01 14.98 -7.42
C PRO A 32 -5.58 16.36 -7.93
N TYR A 33 -6.36 17.39 -7.63
CA TYR A 33 -5.98 18.77 -7.96
C TYR A 33 -4.69 19.17 -7.23
N ILE A 34 -3.55 19.02 -7.92
CA ILE A 34 -2.25 19.46 -7.45
C ILE A 34 -2.11 20.95 -7.79
N SER A 35 -2.31 21.78 -6.77
CA SER A 35 -2.03 23.22 -6.84
C SER A 35 -0.52 23.50 -6.94
N ARG A 36 -0.14 24.71 -7.34
CA ARG A 36 1.27 25.15 -7.36
C ARG A 36 1.97 24.99 -6.00
N ALA A 37 1.22 25.17 -4.90
CA ALA A 37 1.73 25.00 -3.53
C ALA A 37 2.08 23.55 -3.16
N THR A 38 1.63 22.59 -3.97
CA THR A 38 1.75 21.15 -3.74
C THR A 38 2.44 20.41 -4.88
N ALA A 39 3.00 21.15 -5.86
CA ALA A 39 3.62 20.58 -7.06
C ALA A 39 4.76 19.61 -6.73
N GLU A 40 5.51 19.88 -5.66
CA GLU A 40 6.62 19.06 -5.17
C GLU A 40 6.18 17.65 -4.73
N LEU A 41 4.90 17.47 -4.37
CA LEU A 41 4.35 16.19 -3.93
C LEU A 41 3.92 15.29 -5.08
N ARG A 42 3.87 15.80 -6.32
CA ARG A 42 3.46 15.02 -7.49
C ARG A 42 4.37 13.80 -7.71
N ALA A 43 5.68 14.02 -7.73
CA ALA A 43 6.63 12.94 -7.99
C ALA A 43 6.63 11.88 -6.86
N PRO A 44 6.71 12.25 -5.57
CA PRO A 44 6.60 11.27 -4.48
C PRO A 44 5.28 10.49 -4.47
N LEU A 45 4.15 11.14 -4.75
CA LEU A 45 2.86 10.45 -4.82
C LEU A 45 2.85 9.44 -5.97
N ASN A 46 3.33 9.81 -7.16
CA ASN A 46 3.43 8.89 -8.29
C ASN A 46 4.32 7.68 -7.96
N GLN A 47 5.43 7.88 -7.25
CA GLN A 47 6.28 6.79 -6.78
C GLN A 47 5.53 5.86 -5.82
N MET A 48 4.72 6.40 -4.90
CA MET A 48 3.90 5.60 -3.98
C MET A 48 2.83 4.79 -4.72
N VAL A 49 2.22 5.34 -5.78
CA VAL A 49 1.27 4.61 -6.63
C VAL A 49 1.97 3.45 -7.33
N GLN A 50 3.11 3.71 -7.97
CA GLN A 50 3.89 2.68 -8.65
C GLN A 50 4.36 1.60 -7.67
N ALA A 51 4.75 1.98 -6.45
CA ALA A 51 5.14 1.04 -5.41
C ALA A 51 3.98 0.15 -4.97
N ASN A 52 2.78 0.70 -4.76
CA ASN A 52 1.58 -0.09 -4.46
C ASN A 52 1.26 -1.12 -5.57
N GLN A 53 1.30 -0.70 -6.84
CA GLN A 53 1.08 -1.62 -7.98
C GLN A 53 2.14 -2.72 -8.06
N ARG A 54 3.41 -2.37 -7.78
CA ARG A 54 4.50 -3.35 -7.74
C ARG A 54 4.29 -4.35 -6.61
N ARG A 55 3.99 -3.88 -5.39
CA ARG A 55 3.75 -4.78 -4.23
C ARG A 55 2.58 -5.72 -4.45
N ALA A 56 1.49 -5.26 -5.06
CA ALA A 56 0.37 -6.13 -5.43
C ALA A 56 0.82 -7.24 -6.39
N ARG A 57 1.64 -6.92 -7.40
CA ARG A 57 2.20 -7.93 -8.32
C ARG A 57 3.15 -8.88 -7.61
N ASP A 58 4.01 -8.38 -6.73
CA ASP A 58 4.98 -9.19 -5.99
C ASP A 58 4.26 -10.19 -5.06
N LEU A 59 3.19 -9.75 -4.40
CA LEU A 59 2.34 -10.61 -3.57
C LEU A 59 1.61 -11.67 -4.41
N ALA A 60 1.00 -11.29 -5.53
CA ALA A 60 0.32 -12.23 -6.41
C ALA A 60 1.28 -13.30 -6.95
N ALA A 61 2.46 -12.89 -7.43
CA ALA A 61 3.49 -13.80 -7.90
C ALA A 61 4.01 -14.72 -6.78
N LEU A 62 4.16 -14.21 -5.56
CA LEU A 62 4.55 -15.03 -4.41
C LEU A 62 3.47 -16.08 -4.10
N ILE A 63 2.19 -15.71 -4.08
CA ILE A 63 1.08 -16.63 -3.83
C ILE A 63 1.07 -17.77 -4.86
N GLU A 64 1.20 -17.43 -6.15
CA GLU A 64 1.27 -18.42 -7.23
C GLU A 64 2.45 -19.38 -7.07
N ARG A 65 3.65 -18.86 -6.79
CA ARG A 65 4.86 -19.69 -6.57
C ARG A 65 4.72 -20.63 -5.38
N LEU A 66 3.99 -20.22 -4.35
CA LEU A 66 3.71 -21.04 -3.17
C LEU A 66 2.56 -22.04 -3.38
N GLY A 67 1.96 -22.08 -4.58
CA GLY A 67 0.89 -23.00 -4.95
C GLY A 67 -0.52 -22.52 -4.58
N GLY A 68 -0.66 -21.26 -4.18
CA GLY A 68 -1.97 -20.63 -3.93
C GLY A 68 -2.56 -19.99 -5.19
N VAL A 69 -3.79 -19.49 -5.06
CA VAL A 69 -4.47 -18.69 -6.09
C VAL A 69 -4.61 -17.27 -5.56
N PRO A 70 -4.08 -16.24 -6.26
CA PRO A 70 -4.20 -14.86 -5.84
C PRO A 70 -5.65 -14.38 -5.95
N VAL A 71 -6.10 -13.64 -4.94
CA VAL A 71 -7.44 -13.03 -4.95
C VAL A 71 -7.58 -12.02 -6.09
N PRO A 72 -8.72 -12.00 -6.80
CA PRO A 72 -8.97 -11.02 -7.85
C PRO A 72 -9.20 -9.62 -7.24
N PRO A 73 -8.96 -8.55 -7.99
CA PRO A 73 -9.32 -7.19 -7.56
C PRO A 73 -10.82 -7.07 -7.36
N SER A 74 -11.23 -6.55 -6.20
CA SER A 74 -12.62 -6.13 -5.94
C SER A 74 -12.84 -4.72 -6.49
N ILE A 75 -13.95 -4.49 -7.18
CA ILE A 75 -14.38 -3.16 -7.63
C ILE A 75 -15.18 -2.53 -6.49
N GLN A 76 -14.72 -1.42 -5.90
CA GLN A 76 -15.50 -0.70 -4.88
C GLN A 76 -16.19 0.54 -5.50
N PRO A 77 -17.51 0.74 -5.34
CA PRO A 77 -18.21 1.89 -5.92
C PRO A 77 -17.82 3.26 -5.32
N GLU A 78 -17.27 3.26 -4.11
CA GLU A 78 -16.91 4.47 -3.35
C GLU A 78 -15.70 5.24 -3.96
N GLU A 79 -15.09 4.65 -4.98
CA GLU A 79 -13.88 5.09 -5.70
C GLU A 79 -14.07 6.39 -6.50
N GLN A 80 -15.31 6.80 -6.80
CA GLN A 80 -15.61 7.97 -7.65
C GLN A 80 -15.43 9.33 -6.96
N TYR A 81 -15.34 9.40 -5.63
CA TYR A 81 -15.37 10.66 -4.89
C TYR A 81 -13.98 11.28 -4.60
N LEU A 82 -12.89 10.52 -4.77
CA LEU A 82 -11.55 10.99 -4.44
C LEU A 82 -10.98 12.02 -5.42
N ALA A 83 -11.44 12.03 -6.68
CA ALA A 83 -11.00 12.95 -7.72
C ALA A 83 -11.29 14.43 -7.40
N PHE A 84 -12.24 14.70 -6.49
CA PHE A 84 -12.67 16.06 -6.13
C PHE A 84 -12.00 16.61 -4.87
N LEU A 85 -11.18 15.81 -4.18
CA LEU A 85 -10.51 16.26 -2.96
C LEU A 85 -9.25 17.05 -3.28
N THR A 86 -9.12 18.24 -2.67
CA THR A 86 -7.86 18.97 -2.70
C THR A 86 -6.80 18.22 -1.89
N LEU A 87 -5.53 18.36 -2.27
CA LEU A 87 -4.44 17.64 -1.60
C LEU A 87 -4.36 17.92 -0.09
N LYS A 88 -4.82 19.10 0.35
CA LYS A 88 -4.91 19.47 1.77
C LYS A 88 -5.82 18.55 2.59
N PHE A 89 -6.93 18.09 2.02
CA PHE A 89 -7.83 17.14 2.68
C PHE A 89 -7.41 15.69 2.45
N LEU A 90 -6.70 15.43 1.36
CA LEU A 90 -6.24 14.10 1.00
C LEU A 90 -5.03 13.66 1.82
N LEU A 91 -4.09 14.57 2.12
CA LEU A 91 -2.83 14.22 2.77
C LEU A 91 -2.99 13.49 4.10
N PRO A 92 -3.83 13.95 5.05
CA PRO A 92 -4.06 13.22 6.30
C PRO A 92 -4.59 11.80 6.05
N LYS A 93 -5.50 11.64 5.08
CA LYS A 93 -6.03 10.31 4.70
C LYS A 93 -4.94 9.40 4.13
N LEU A 94 -4.01 9.94 3.36
CA LEU A 94 -2.87 9.18 2.84
C LEU A 94 -1.92 8.74 3.96
N VAL A 95 -1.67 9.60 4.94
CA VAL A 95 -0.87 9.26 6.14
C VAL A 95 -1.53 8.12 6.91
N ASP A 96 -2.83 8.24 7.21
CA ASP A 96 -3.57 7.23 7.97
C ASP A 96 -3.64 5.89 7.21
N ALA A 97 -3.93 5.93 5.90
CA ALA A 97 -3.92 4.74 5.05
C ALA A 97 -2.55 4.05 5.04
N LYS A 98 -1.45 4.83 5.02
CA LYS A 98 -0.10 4.28 5.03
C LYS A 98 0.28 3.65 6.36
N ARG A 99 -0.10 4.28 7.48
CA ARG A 99 0.06 3.69 8.83
C ARG A 99 -0.71 2.38 8.96
N LEU A 100 -1.97 2.35 8.51
CA LEU A 100 -2.79 1.15 8.53
C LEU A 100 -2.16 0.03 7.69
N MET A 101 -1.62 0.36 6.51
CA MET A 101 -0.94 -0.64 5.67
C MET A 101 0.28 -1.23 6.38
N ILE A 102 1.15 -0.39 6.95
CA ILE A 102 2.32 -0.85 7.72
C ILE A 102 1.88 -1.80 8.84
N GLN A 103 0.85 -1.42 9.60
CA GLN A 103 0.32 -2.26 10.68
C GLN A 103 -0.20 -3.61 10.16
N ARG A 104 -0.89 -3.64 9.02
CA ARG A 104 -1.36 -4.89 8.39
C ARG A 104 -0.19 -5.81 8.03
N TYR A 105 0.85 -5.26 7.39
CA TYR A 105 2.05 -6.03 7.06
C TYR A 105 2.78 -6.54 8.30
N GLU A 106 2.94 -5.71 9.34
CA GLU A 106 3.58 -6.11 10.59
C GLU A 106 2.80 -7.23 11.30
N ASN A 107 1.47 -7.13 11.32
CA ASN A 107 0.60 -8.16 11.89
C ASN A 107 0.67 -9.47 11.10
N ALA A 108 0.60 -9.38 9.76
CA ALA A 108 0.75 -10.52 8.86
C ALA A 108 2.10 -11.22 9.08
N LEU A 109 3.19 -10.45 9.09
CA LEU A 109 4.53 -10.96 9.35
C LEU A 109 4.60 -11.68 10.69
N ARG A 110 4.03 -11.08 11.75
CA ARG A 110 4.01 -11.69 13.09
C ARG A 110 3.22 -13.00 13.12
N ALA A 111 2.14 -13.10 12.35
CA ALA A 111 1.28 -14.29 12.30
C ALA A 111 1.95 -15.48 11.58
N ILE A 112 2.74 -15.22 10.54
CA ILE A 112 3.28 -16.29 9.68
C ILE A 112 4.78 -16.56 9.87
N ARG A 113 5.50 -15.76 10.68
CA ARG A 113 6.98 -15.78 10.75
C ARG A 113 7.62 -17.15 11.02
N GLU A 114 6.97 -18.01 11.78
CA GLU A 114 7.52 -19.32 12.17
C GLU A 114 7.30 -20.41 11.11
N VAL A 115 6.35 -20.19 10.19
CA VAL A 115 5.86 -21.22 9.26
C VAL A 115 5.99 -20.82 7.80
N ALA A 116 6.18 -19.53 7.51
CA ALA A 116 6.35 -19.03 6.16
C ALA A 116 7.81 -19.23 5.68
N PRO A 117 8.00 -19.46 4.37
CA PRO A 117 9.33 -19.53 3.79
C PRO A 117 10.04 -18.17 3.89
N ALA A 118 11.37 -18.21 3.96
CA ALA A 118 12.21 -17.00 4.13
C ALA A 118 11.93 -15.93 3.07
N GLU A 119 11.70 -16.33 1.82
CA GLU A 119 11.38 -15.39 0.73
C GLU A 119 10.10 -14.56 0.99
N ALA A 120 9.09 -15.13 1.64
CA ALA A 120 7.89 -14.39 2.02
C ALA A 120 8.21 -13.38 3.11
N ILE A 121 8.99 -13.79 4.12
CA ILE A 121 9.42 -12.93 5.22
C ILE A 121 10.24 -11.74 4.73
N ASP A 122 11.19 -12.00 3.83
CA ASP A 122 12.06 -10.97 3.27
C ASP A 122 11.28 -9.99 2.39
N LEU A 123 10.34 -10.49 1.58
CA LEU A 123 9.45 -9.64 0.78
C LEU A 123 8.61 -8.70 1.66
N LEU A 124 7.94 -9.25 2.69
CA LEU A 124 7.12 -8.45 3.59
C LEU A 124 7.95 -7.39 4.34
N ARG A 125 9.17 -7.73 4.77
CA ARG A 125 10.09 -6.76 5.40
C ARG A 125 10.51 -5.65 4.45
N ALA A 126 10.82 -5.98 3.20
CA ALA A 126 11.15 -4.99 2.19
C ALA A 126 9.98 -4.03 1.94
N HIS A 127 8.74 -4.55 1.86
CA HIS A 127 7.54 -3.75 1.70
C HIS A 127 7.30 -2.81 2.90
N ILE A 128 7.47 -3.31 4.14
CA ILE A 128 7.37 -2.48 5.36
C ILE A 128 8.39 -1.34 5.35
N ALA A 129 9.65 -1.64 5.03
CA ALA A 129 10.72 -0.65 5.03
C ALA A 129 10.46 0.48 4.02
N GLU A 130 10.00 0.13 2.82
CA GLU A 130 9.59 1.11 1.80
C GLU A 130 8.38 1.93 2.27
N ASP A 131 7.38 1.29 2.87
CA ASP A 131 6.20 1.97 3.36
C ASP A 131 6.49 2.97 4.50
N GLN A 132 7.45 2.65 5.37
CA GLN A 132 7.96 3.57 6.39
C GLN A 132 8.69 4.77 5.77
N GLN A 133 9.42 4.58 4.66
CA GLN A 133 10.01 5.70 3.92
C GLN A 133 8.91 6.61 3.34
N HIS A 134 7.90 6.03 2.71
CA HIS A 134 6.77 6.79 2.17
C HIS A 134 5.98 7.53 3.25
N LEU A 135 5.74 6.90 4.39
CA LEU A 135 5.07 7.52 5.52
C LEU A 135 5.81 8.78 5.98
N ARG A 136 7.14 8.73 6.14
CA ARG A 136 7.94 9.89 6.53
C ARG A 136 7.82 11.05 5.56
N ILE A 137 7.75 10.77 4.26
CA ILE A 137 7.54 11.80 3.22
C ILE A 137 6.17 12.46 3.40
N LEU A 138 5.12 11.66 3.58
CA LEU A 138 3.76 12.17 3.77
C LEU A 138 3.59 12.96 5.06
N GLU A 139 4.20 12.51 6.16
CA GLU A 139 4.17 13.19 7.45
C GLU A 139 4.88 14.55 7.39
N LYS A 140 6.05 14.60 6.75
CA LYS A 140 6.76 15.87 6.50
C LYS A 140 5.90 16.83 5.70
N ALA A 141 5.32 16.35 4.61
CA ALA A 141 4.45 17.15 3.74
C ALA A 141 3.19 17.65 4.49
N ALA A 142 2.63 16.85 5.40
CA ALA A 142 1.50 17.23 6.23
C ALA A 142 1.87 18.35 7.21
N ALA A 143 3.05 18.23 7.85
CA ALA A 143 3.58 19.22 8.77
C ALA A 143 3.87 20.55 8.07
N ASP A 144 4.54 20.51 6.91
CA ASP A 144 4.86 21.69 6.11
C ASP A 144 3.60 22.45 5.68
N LEU A 145 2.55 21.73 5.30
CA LEU A 145 1.27 22.33 4.93
C LEU A 145 0.52 22.94 6.14
N ALA A 146 0.63 22.31 7.31
CA ALA A 146 0.04 22.83 8.54
C ALA A 146 0.72 24.12 9.01
N ALA A 147 2.05 24.24 8.83
CA ALA A 147 2.84 25.40 9.22
C ALA A 147 2.69 26.63 8.30
N ARG A 148 2.14 26.45 7.09
CA ARG A 148 1.85 27.54 6.13
C ARG A 148 0.49 28.21 6.36
N LYS A 149 -0.24 27.81 7.41
CA LYS A 149 -1.45 28.50 7.90
C LYS A 149 -1.08 29.61 8.85
#